data_AF-A0A2V6S0I1-F1
#
_entry.id   AF-A0A2V6S0I1-F1
#
_cell.length_a   1.000
_cell.length_b   1.000
_cell.length_c   1.000
_cell.angle_alpha   90.00
_cell.angle_beta   90.00
_cell.angle_gamma   90.00
#
_symmetry.space_group_name_H-M   'P 1'
#
loop_
_entity.id
_entity.type
_entity.pdbx_description
1 polymer ?
#
loop_
_entity_poly.entity_id
_entity_poly.type
_entity_poly.pdbx_seq_one_letter_code
_entity_poly.pdbx_strand_id
1 'polypeptide(L)'
;MPASWLERRSLFTVQRKCGFRGKERSTTRTGAILARYPRSCQCAQIAKTSRYLCDVDTTKSSPPPPVGIGGWLILVAVGLCLTPIRIAAEILATVRPLNPALWHALTTPGARAYHPLFGPWIVGQLVAYSALLLWALALLYLFFAKKRIFPRLMIAFLIARALVQVADISVALRIPMVANSLQVNVFGGPIIAIVVAAIWVPYFLWSRRVAGTFVN
;
A
#
# COMPACT_ATOMS: atom_id res chain seq x y z
N MET A 1 4.61 22.43 35.34
CA MET A 1 5.77 22.96 36.10
C MET A 1 6.85 21.89 36.12
N PRO A 2 7.94 22.01 35.33
CA PRO A 2 8.89 20.92 35.14
C PRO A 2 10.07 21.00 36.11
N ALA A 3 10.48 19.81 36.60
CA ALA A 3 11.48 19.53 37.63
C ALA A 3 12.95 19.87 37.25
N SER A 4 13.19 20.71 36.24
CA SER A 4 14.53 21.02 35.71
C SER A 4 15.27 22.14 36.46
N TRP A 5 14.62 22.77 37.46
CA TRP A 5 15.16 23.95 38.16
C TRP A 5 15.84 23.65 39.51
N LEU A 6 15.55 22.51 40.15
CA LEU A 6 16.14 22.17 41.47
C LEU A 6 17.53 21.54 41.35
N GLU A 7 17.85 20.90 40.25
CA GLU A 7 19.12 20.18 40.04
C GLU A 7 20.30 21.11 39.72
N ARG A 8 20.01 22.36 39.33
CA ARG A 8 21.03 23.35 38.93
C ARG A 8 21.68 24.07 40.12
N ARG A 9 21.10 24.00 41.33
CA ARG A 9 21.63 24.66 42.54
C ARG A 9 22.65 23.84 43.32
N SER A 10 22.68 22.52 43.19
CA SER A 10 23.61 21.64 43.92
C SER A 10 25.01 21.59 43.30
N LEU A 11 25.16 21.95 42.03
CA LEU A 11 26.44 21.89 41.31
C LEU A 11 27.39 23.07 41.64
N PHE A 12 26.87 24.20 42.10
CA PHE A 12 27.69 25.40 42.37
C PHE A 12 28.41 25.40 43.72
N THR A 13 27.93 24.63 44.71
CA THR A 13 28.56 24.56 46.05
C THR A 13 29.78 23.64 46.09
N VAL A 14 29.96 22.74 45.11
CA VAL A 14 31.10 21.82 45.05
C VAL A 14 32.32 22.44 44.34
N GLN A 15 32.13 23.35 43.40
CA GLN A 15 33.25 23.94 42.64
C GLN A 15 34.11 24.95 43.42
N ARG A 16 33.65 25.48 44.56
CA ARG A 16 34.47 26.40 45.39
C ARG A 16 35.49 25.70 46.29
N LYS A 17 35.45 24.37 46.42
CA LYS A 17 36.35 23.61 47.31
C LYS A 17 37.66 23.13 46.65
N CYS A 18 37.78 23.19 45.34
CA CYS A 18 39.02 22.83 44.65
C CYS A 18 39.67 24.09 44.09
N GLY A 19 40.53 24.73 44.89
CA GLY A 19 41.32 25.88 44.49
C GLY A 19 42.15 25.58 43.24
N PHE A 20 41.66 26.00 42.07
CA PHE A 20 42.38 25.94 40.81
C PHE A 20 42.97 27.32 40.54
N ARG A 21 44.22 27.52 40.98
CA ARG A 21 45.02 28.70 40.62
C ARG A 21 45.82 28.33 39.37
N GLY A 22 45.49 28.97 38.25
CA GLY A 22 46.17 28.74 36.98
C GLY A 22 47.65 29.15 37.01
N LYS A 23 48.47 28.42 36.27
CA LYS A 23 49.76 28.91 35.77
C LYS A 23 50.12 28.20 34.48
N GLU A 24 50.03 28.92 33.37
CA GLU A 24 50.65 28.54 32.09
C GLU A 24 52.17 28.49 32.24
N ARG A 25 52.80 27.48 31.63
CA ARG A 25 54.18 27.60 31.15
C ARG A 25 54.42 26.67 29.97
N SER A 26 55.00 27.25 28.93
CA SER A 26 55.39 26.67 27.65
C SER A 26 56.52 25.65 27.79
N THR A 27 56.62 24.77 26.77
CA THR A 27 57.83 24.33 26.04
C THR A 27 57.95 22.81 25.82
N THR A 28 58.01 22.48 24.53
CA THR A 28 58.74 21.38 23.85
C THR A 28 58.54 19.89 24.19
N ARG A 29 58.59 19.13 23.09
CA ARG A 29 59.02 17.72 22.93
C ARG A 29 58.02 16.61 23.23
N THR A 30 57.46 16.11 22.13
CA THR A 30 57.56 14.73 21.65
C THR A 30 58.13 13.69 22.62
N GLY A 31 57.34 12.64 22.84
CA GLY A 31 57.84 11.32 23.17
C GLY A 31 57.51 10.83 24.58
N ALA A 32 56.84 9.68 24.62
CA ALA A 32 56.78 8.76 25.75
C ALA A 32 56.10 9.27 27.04
N ILE A 33 54.77 9.08 27.12
CA ILE A 33 54.06 9.00 28.41
C ILE A 33 53.14 7.79 28.38
N LEU A 34 53.72 6.59 28.53
CA LEU A 34 53.05 5.44 29.11
C LEU A 34 53.82 5.03 30.36
N ALA A 35 53.71 5.82 31.42
CA ALA A 35 53.86 5.31 32.78
C ALA A 35 53.53 6.42 33.76
N ARG A 36 52.90 6.02 34.87
CA ARG A 36 52.79 6.78 36.13
C ARG A 36 51.59 7.73 36.25
N TYR A 37 50.39 7.19 36.01
CA TYR A 37 49.19 7.67 36.72
C TYR A 37 48.77 6.67 37.80
N PRO A 38 48.43 7.13 39.03
CA PRO A 38 47.92 6.28 40.11
C PRO A 38 46.54 5.69 39.76
N ARG A 39 46.34 4.40 40.12
CA ARG A 39 45.19 3.55 39.75
C ARG A 39 43.80 4.09 40.12
N SER A 40 43.70 5.10 40.99
CA SER A 40 42.41 5.63 41.47
C SER A 40 41.67 6.53 40.46
N CYS A 41 42.36 7.13 39.48
CA CYS A 41 41.72 8.01 38.50
C CYS A 41 41.24 7.29 37.23
N GLN A 42 41.64 6.03 37.02
CA GLN A 42 41.30 5.27 35.81
C GLN A 42 39.81 4.90 35.75
N CYS A 43 39.17 4.65 36.90
CA CYS A 43 37.73 4.33 36.95
C CYS A 43 36.83 5.52 36.57
N ALA A 44 37.26 6.76 36.82
CA ALA A 44 36.44 7.95 36.56
C ALA A 44 36.37 8.30 35.06
N GLN A 45 37.46 8.06 34.31
CA GLN A 45 37.43 8.24 32.85
C GLN A 45 36.76 7.07 32.14
N ILE A 46 36.92 5.82 32.61
CA ILE A 46 36.21 4.67 32.03
C ILE A 46 34.69 4.82 32.23
N ALA A 47 34.21 5.31 33.38
CA ALA A 47 32.78 5.51 33.61
C ALA A 47 32.15 6.63 32.77
N LYS A 48 32.91 7.67 32.41
CA LYS A 48 32.43 8.74 31.52
C LYS A 48 32.43 8.29 30.06
N THR A 49 33.50 7.63 29.61
CA THR A 49 33.60 7.14 28.22
C THR A 49 32.67 5.95 27.98
N SER A 50 32.41 5.10 28.98
CA SER A 50 31.39 4.03 28.92
C SER A 50 29.98 4.59 28.74
N ARG A 51 29.66 5.74 29.36
CA ARG A 51 28.35 6.37 29.20
C ARG A 51 28.16 7.00 27.81
N TYR A 52 29.25 7.45 27.17
CA TYR A 52 29.21 7.91 25.78
C TYR A 52 29.19 6.75 24.76
N LEU A 53 29.74 5.58 25.11
CA LEU A 53 29.78 4.41 24.22
C LEU A 53 28.50 3.56 24.28
N CYS A 54 27.73 3.62 25.38
CA CYS A 54 26.43 2.96 25.49
C CYS A 54 25.27 3.73 24.82
N ASP A 55 25.53 4.96 24.36
CA ASP A 55 24.55 5.81 23.66
C ASP A 55 24.87 5.93 22.16
N VAL A 56 25.65 4.99 21.61
CA VAL A 56 25.57 4.68 20.17
C VAL A 56 24.30 3.88 20.01
N ASP A 57 23.19 4.60 20.08
CA ASP A 57 21.86 4.14 19.81
C ASP A 57 21.86 3.64 18.37
N THR A 58 22.18 2.35 18.21
CA THR A 58 21.95 1.58 17.00
C THR A 58 20.44 1.35 16.86
N THR A 59 19.67 2.44 16.95
CA THR A 59 18.47 2.52 16.14
C THR A 59 18.98 2.31 14.72
N LYS A 60 18.75 1.11 14.18
CA LYS A 60 18.61 0.96 12.74
C LYS A 60 17.50 1.95 12.38
N SER A 61 17.84 3.21 12.16
CA SER A 61 16.94 4.23 11.67
C SER A 61 16.65 3.81 10.24
N SER A 62 15.77 2.83 10.09
CA SER A 62 15.31 2.43 8.78
C SER A 62 14.81 3.72 8.13
N PRO A 63 15.30 4.05 6.93
CA PRO A 63 15.03 5.36 6.34
C PRO A 63 13.51 5.59 6.35
N PRO A 64 13.08 6.84 6.63
CA PRO A 64 11.65 7.16 6.69
C PRO A 64 10.96 6.61 5.43
N PRO A 65 9.77 6.00 5.57
CA PRO A 65 9.10 5.38 4.44
C PRO A 65 8.96 6.41 3.31
N PRO A 66 9.26 6.03 2.06
CA PRO A 66 9.18 6.98 0.97
C PRO A 66 7.75 7.49 0.83
N VAL A 67 7.58 8.81 0.85
CA VAL A 67 6.29 9.48 0.80
C VAL A 67 5.97 9.88 -0.64
N GLY A 68 4.76 9.57 -1.11
CA GLY A 68 4.25 10.05 -2.40
C GLY A 68 4.14 8.98 -3.49
N ILE A 69 3.56 9.39 -4.62
CA ILE A 69 3.30 8.50 -5.75
C ILE A 69 4.58 8.36 -6.57
N GLY A 70 5.19 7.16 -6.55
CA GLY A 70 6.42 6.89 -7.29
C GLY A 70 6.78 5.41 -7.38
N GLY A 71 7.74 5.09 -8.26
CA GLY A 71 8.19 3.72 -8.51
C GLY A 71 7.04 2.81 -8.97
N TRP A 72 6.94 1.62 -8.39
CA TRP A 72 5.91 0.63 -8.69
C TRP A 72 4.46 1.12 -8.48
N LEU A 73 4.23 2.18 -7.70
CA LEU A 73 2.89 2.75 -7.51
C LEU A 73 2.38 3.47 -8.76
N ILE A 74 3.27 3.86 -9.69
CA ILE A 74 2.89 4.45 -10.98
C ILE A 74 2.17 3.41 -11.85
N LEU A 75 2.63 2.16 -11.85
CA LEU A 75 1.98 1.07 -12.57
C LEU A 75 0.57 0.80 -12.03
N VAL A 76 0.38 0.90 -10.72
CA VAL A 76 -0.96 0.86 -10.10
C VAL A 76 -1.82 2.00 -10.61
N ALA A 77 -1.29 3.23 -10.61
CA ALA A 77 -2.02 4.41 -11.06
C ALA A 77 -2.49 4.24 -12.52
N VAL A 78 -1.60 3.78 -13.40
CA VAL A 78 -1.92 3.51 -14.81
C VAL A 78 -2.98 2.43 -14.93
N GLY A 79 -2.82 1.31 -14.23
CA GLY A 79 -3.82 0.23 -14.22
C GLY A 79 -5.19 0.71 -13.73
N LEU A 80 -5.21 1.54 -12.69
CA LEU A 80 -6.42 2.12 -12.12
C LEU A 80 -7.10 3.08 -13.09
N CYS A 81 -6.35 3.90 -13.83
CA CYS A 81 -6.87 4.77 -14.88
C CYS A 81 -7.44 3.98 -16.08
N LEU A 82 -6.82 2.85 -16.44
CA LEU A 82 -7.27 2.00 -17.55
C LEU A 82 -8.50 1.15 -17.19
N THR A 83 -8.70 0.85 -15.91
CA THR A 83 -9.80 0.01 -15.42
C THR A 83 -11.19 0.53 -15.81
N PRO A 84 -11.58 1.80 -15.56
CA PRO A 84 -12.90 2.30 -15.94
C PRO A 84 -13.10 2.29 -17.46
N ILE A 85 -12.05 2.50 -18.26
CA ILE A 85 -12.12 2.44 -19.72
C ILE A 85 -12.46 1.02 -20.18
N ARG A 86 -11.82 0.01 -19.58
CA ARG A 86 -12.10 -1.40 -19.87
C ARG A 86 -13.52 -1.79 -19.48
N ILE A 87 -13.98 -1.40 -18.29
CA ILE A 87 -15.36 -1.69 -17.84
C ILE A 87 -16.38 -0.97 -18.73
N ALA A 88 -16.10 0.26 -19.17
CA ALA A 88 -16.96 0.96 -20.12
C ALA A 88 -17.06 0.21 -21.46
N ALA A 89 -15.96 -0.36 -21.96
CA ALA A 89 -16.00 -1.21 -23.15
C ALA A 89 -16.81 -2.50 -22.93
N GLU A 90 -16.72 -3.12 -21.75
CA GLU A 90 -17.56 -4.28 -21.36
C GLU A 90 -19.05 -3.89 -21.37
N ILE A 91 -19.42 -2.75 -20.76
CA ILE A 91 -20.80 -2.21 -20.80
C ILE A 91 -21.27 -2.00 -22.25
N LEU A 92 -20.43 -1.39 -23.10
CA LEU A 92 -20.75 -1.16 -24.50
C LEU A 92 -20.95 -2.47 -25.30
N ALA A 93 -20.28 -3.55 -24.91
CA ALA A 93 -20.52 -4.87 -25.48
C ALA A 93 -21.86 -5.45 -24.99
N THR A 94 -22.17 -5.31 -23.70
CA THR A 94 -23.41 -5.80 -23.06
C THR A 94 -24.67 -5.06 -23.53
N VAL A 95 -24.57 -3.82 -24.02
CA VAL A 95 -25.75 -3.10 -24.55
C VAL A 95 -26.13 -3.51 -25.98
N ARG A 96 -25.24 -4.16 -26.74
CA ARG A 96 -25.55 -4.56 -28.14
C ARG A 96 -26.81 -5.43 -28.25
N PRO A 97 -27.03 -6.45 -27.38
CA PRO A 97 -28.25 -7.27 -27.39
C PRO A 97 -29.52 -6.53 -26.98
N LEU A 98 -29.45 -5.30 -26.44
CA LEU A 98 -30.62 -4.48 -26.12
C LEU A 98 -31.24 -3.82 -27.36
N ASN A 99 -30.64 -3.98 -28.55
CA ASN A 99 -31.31 -3.62 -29.79
C ASN A 99 -32.67 -4.33 -29.87
N PRO A 100 -33.77 -3.64 -30.21
CA PRO A 100 -35.12 -4.23 -30.19
C PRO A 100 -35.23 -5.56 -30.92
N ALA A 101 -34.58 -5.69 -32.09
CA ALA A 101 -34.64 -6.92 -32.88
C ALA A 101 -33.93 -8.10 -32.18
N LEU A 102 -32.75 -7.85 -31.61
CA LEU A 102 -31.97 -8.86 -30.87
C LEU A 102 -32.64 -9.21 -29.54
N TRP A 103 -33.13 -8.21 -28.82
CA TRP A 103 -33.85 -8.40 -27.58
C TRP A 103 -35.07 -9.30 -27.78
N HIS A 104 -35.92 -8.99 -28.76
CA HIS A 104 -37.08 -9.82 -29.10
C HIS A 104 -36.68 -11.25 -29.48
N ALA A 105 -35.60 -11.44 -30.26
CA ALA A 105 -35.12 -12.77 -30.64
C ALA A 105 -34.63 -13.61 -29.45
N LEU A 106 -34.14 -12.99 -28.38
CA LEU A 106 -33.57 -13.65 -27.20
C LEU A 106 -34.59 -13.82 -26.06
N THR A 107 -35.60 -12.95 -25.95
CA THR A 107 -36.54 -12.92 -24.82
C THR A 107 -37.98 -13.32 -25.16
N THR A 108 -38.33 -13.53 -26.43
CA THR A 108 -39.69 -13.92 -26.83
C THR A 108 -39.83 -15.44 -26.88
N PRO A 109 -40.77 -16.05 -26.12
CA PRO A 109 -41.06 -17.48 -26.22
C PRO A 109 -41.42 -17.87 -27.66
N GLY A 110 -40.81 -18.96 -28.16
CA GLY A 110 -41.01 -19.44 -29.53
C GLY A 110 -39.98 -18.94 -30.55
N ALA A 111 -39.10 -17.99 -30.19
CA ALA A 111 -37.97 -17.62 -31.03
C ALA A 111 -36.85 -18.69 -30.99
N ARG A 112 -36.12 -18.86 -32.10
CA ARG A 112 -35.07 -19.91 -32.24
C ARG A 112 -33.96 -19.83 -31.20
N ALA A 113 -33.65 -18.61 -30.72
CA ALA A 113 -32.56 -18.33 -29.79
C ALA A 113 -33.04 -18.03 -28.36
N TYR A 114 -34.33 -18.27 -28.08
CA TYR A 114 -34.94 -17.94 -26.80
C TYR A 114 -34.37 -18.78 -25.65
N HIS A 115 -34.06 -18.10 -24.53
CA HIS A 115 -33.82 -18.76 -23.26
C HIS A 115 -34.34 -17.87 -22.12
N PRO A 116 -35.08 -18.41 -21.12
CA PRO A 116 -35.65 -17.61 -20.04
C PRO A 116 -34.62 -16.79 -19.25
N LEU A 117 -33.37 -17.28 -19.17
CA LEU A 117 -32.29 -16.59 -18.46
C LEU A 117 -31.67 -15.41 -19.23
N PHE A 118 -31.89 -15.25 -20.54
CA PHE A 118 -31.21 -14.20 -21.32
C PHE A 118 -31.54 -12.78 -20.83
N GLY A 119 -32.83 -12.47 -20.67
CA GLY A 119 -33.27 -11.14 -20.23
C GLY A 119 -32.68 -10.77 -18.86
N PRO A 120 -32.88 -11.58 -17.82
CA PRO A 120 -32.28 -11.36 -16.51
C PRO A 120 -30.75 -11.33 -16.54
N TRP A 121 -30.10 -12.15 -17.36
CA TRP A 121 -28.64 -12.20 -17.47
C TRP A 121 -28.06 -10.92 -18.06
N ILE A 122 -28.63 -10.40 -19.17
CA ILE A 122 -28.18 -9.15 -19.80
C ILE A 122 -28.38 -7.96 -18.85
N VAL A 123 -29.55 -7.86 -18.21
CA VAL A 123 -29.84 -6.79 -17.25
C VAL A 123 -28.92 -6.90 -16.03
N GLY A 124 -28.72 -8.11 -15.51
CA GLY A 124 -27.82 -8.38 -14.39
C GLY A 124 -26.37 -7.99 -14.67
N GLN A 125 -25.85 -8.31 -15.86
CA GLN A 125 -24.53 -7.87 -16.31
C GLN A 125 -24.42 -6.35 -16.35
N LEU A 126 -25.41 -5.68 -16.94
CA LEU A 126 -25.40 -4.23 -17.07
C LEU A 126 -25.36 -3.54 -15.70
N VAL A 127 -26.16 -4.03 -14.75
CA VAL A 127 -26.16 -3.53 -13.36
C VAL A 127 -24.81 -3.80 -12.69
N ALA A 128 -24.27 -5.01 -12.82
CA ALA A 128 -23.00 -5.38 -12.19
C ALA A 128 -21.83 -4.55 -12.74
N TYR A 129 -21.71 -4.40 -14.05
CA TYR A 129 -20.65 -3.60 -14.66
C TYR A 129 -20.81 -2.10 -14.38
N SER A 130 -22.04 -1.59 -14.31
CA SER A 130 -22.29 -0.20 -13.90
C SER A 130 -21.86 0.04 -12.45
N ALA A 131 -22.18 -0.89 -11.54
CA ALA A 131 -21.74 -0.80 -10.15
C ALA A 131 -20.21 -0.87 -10.02
N LEU A 132 -19.55 -1.76 -10.77
CA LEU A 132 -18.09 -1.85 -10.82
C LEU A 132 -17.47 -0.59 -11.41
N LEU A 133 -18.08 0.03 -12.42
CA LEU A 133 -17.60 1.28 -13.00
C LEU A 133 -17.63 2.42 -11.95
N LEU A 134 -18.74 2.57 -11.24
CA LEU A 134 -18.87 3.56 -10.16
C LEU A 134 -17.84 3.32 -9.06
N TRP A 135 -17.62 2.07 -8.67
CA TRP A 135 -16.59 1.71 -7.69
C TRP A 135 -15.18 2.03 -8.21
N ALA A 136 -14.87 1.74 -9.48
CA ALA A 136 -13.58 2.07 -10.08
C ALA A 136 -13.31 3.59 -10.07
N LEU A 137 -14.33 4.41 -10.37
CA LEU A 137 -14.23 5.87 -10.29
C LEU A 137 -14.02 6.35 -8.85
N ALA A 138 -14.73 5.76 -7.88
CA ALA A 138 -14.51 6.05 -6.47
C ALA A 138 -13.07 5.70 -6.05
N LEU A 139 -12.54 4.54 -6.46
CA LEU A 139 -11.15 4.17 -6.20
C LEU A 139 -10.16 5.15 -6.81
N LEU A 140 -10.42 5.65 -8.02
CA LEU A 140 -9.61 6.68 -8.66
C LEU A 140 -9.55 7.94 -7.79
N TYR A 141 -10.70 8.42 -7.32
CA TYR A 141 -10.77 9.56 -6.40
C TYR A 141 -10.00 9.29 -5.10
N LEU A 142 -10.22 8.13 -4.47
CA LEU A 142 -9.54 7.74 -3.23
C LEU A 142 -8.01 7.63 -3.41
N PHE A 143 -7.56 7.15 -4.56
CA PHE A 143 -6.15 7.03 -4.90
C PHE A 143 -5.47 8.40 -4.94
N PHE A 144 -6.06 9.36 -5.67
CA PHE A 144 -5.51 10.71 -5.77
C PHE A 144 -5.69 11.53 -4.48
N ALA A 145 -6.75 11.27 -3.72
CA ALA A 145 -6.96 11.82 -2.38
C ALA A 145 -6.04 11.20 -1.31
N LYS A 146 -5.24 10.18 -1.68
CA LYS A 146 -4.29 9.46 -0.80
C LYS A 146 -4.92 8.95 0.49
N LYS A 147 -6.17 8.48 0.40
CA LYS A 147 -6.93 8.03 1.57
C LYS A 147 -6.47 6.66 2.06
N ARG A 148 -6.34 6.50 3.39
CA ARG A 148 -5.94 5.24 4.04
C ARG A 148 -6.84 4.04 3.74
N ILE A 149 -8.08 4.29 3.30
CA ILE A 149 -9.07 3.24 2.97
C ILE A 149 -8.88 2.69 1.54
N PHE A 150 -8.12 3.36 0.69
CA PHE A 150 -7.87 2.95 -0.70
C PHE A 150 -7.35 1.51 -0.82
N PRO A 151 -6.27 1.08 -0.12
CA PRO A 151 -5.71 -0.26 -0.32
C PRO A 151 -6.71 -1.38 0.00
N ARG A 152 -7.53 -1.19 1.04
CA ARG A 152 -8.57 -2.15 1.43
C ARG A 152 -9.68 -2.24 0.38
N LEU A 153 -10.15 -1.10 -0.12
CA LEU A 153 -11.19 -1.07 -1.15
C LEU A 153 -10.69 -1.57 -2.50
N MET A 154 -9.41 -1.38 -2.83
CA MET A 154 -8.79 -1.93 -4.04
C MET A 154 -8.78 -3.46 -4.02
N ILE A 155 -8.43 -4.07 -2.88
CA ILE A 155 -8.49 -5.53 -2.72
C ILE A 155 -9.93 -6.03 -2.83
N ALA A 156 -10.87 -5.37 -2.13
CA ALA A 156 -12.30 -5.71 -2.22
C ALA A 156 -12.83 -5.60 -3.65
N PHE A 157 -12.41 -4.59 -4.40
CA PHE A 157 -12.78 -4.40 -5.80
C PHE A 157 -12.25 -5.51 -6.72
N LEU A 158 -10.99 -5.93 -6.55
CA LEU A 158 -10.41 -7.04 -7.31
C LEU A 158 -11.19 -8.35 -7.08
N ILE A 159 -11.56 -8.62 -5.82
CA ILE A 159 -12.37 -9.79 -5.46
C ILE A 159 -13.78 -9.67 -6.06
N ALA A 160 -14.45 -8.52 -5.89
CA ALA A 160 -15.79 -8.29 -6.42
C ALA A 160 -15.83 -8.45 -7.96
N ARG A 161 -14.83 -7.92 -8.67
CA ARG A 161 -14.71 -8.09 -10.12
C ARG A 161 -14.56 -9.57 -10.51
N ALA A 162 -13.72 -10.32 -9.80
CA ALA A 162 -13.54 -11.75 -10.04
C ALA A 162 -14.85 -12.53 -9.79
N LEU A 163 -15.59 -12.20 -8.71
CA LEU A 163 -16.87 -12.81 -8.40
C LEU A 163 -17.92 -12.53 -9.48
N VAL A 164 -18.03 -11.28 -9.95
CA VAL A 164 -18.94 -10.92 -11.06
C VAL A 164 -18.60 -11.71 -12.31
N GLN A 165 -17.31 -11.88 -12.63
CA GLN A 165 -16.89 -12.65 -13.80
C GLN A 165 -17.17 -14.15 -13.66
N VAL A 166 -16.97 -14.73 -12.48
CA VAL A 166 -17.33 -16.14 -12.22
C VAL A 166 -18.85 -16.33 -12.29
N ALA A 167 -19.63 -15.42 -11.72
CA ALA A 167 -21.09 -15.45 -11.80
C ALA A 167 -21.55 -15.37 -13.26
N ASP A 168 -20.96 -14.49 -14.07
CA ASP A 168 -21.28 -14.35 -15.49
C ASP A 168 -21.03 -15.66 -16.27
N ILE A 169 -19.84 -16.25 -16.13
CA ILE A 169 -19.49 -17.54 -16.74
C ILE A 169 -20.44 -18.64 -16.27
N SER A 170 -20.79 -18.65 -14.98
CA SER A 170 -21.69 -19.66 -14.42
C SER A 170 -23.09 -19.62 -15.05
N VAL A 171 -23.62 -18.42 -15.34
CA VAL A 171 -24.91 -18.24 -16.02
C VAL A 171 -24.78 -18.57 -17.50
N ALA A 172 -23.69 -18.13 -18.15
CA ALA A 172 -23.40 -18.44 -19.55
C ALA A 172 -23.39 -19.95 -19.83
N LEU A 173 -22.80 -20.75 -18.93
CA LEU A 173 -22.76 -22.21 -19.04
C LEU A 173 -24.14 -22.88 -18.88
N ARG A 174 -25.13 -22.20 -18.28
CA ARG A 174 -26.51 -22.70 -18.17
C ARG A 174 -27.35 -22.45 -19.42
N ILE A 175 -26.84 -21.68 -20.38
CA ILE A 175 -27.52 -21.36 -21.63
C ILE A 175 -26.86 -22.17 -22.75
N PRO A 176 -27.48 -23.23 -23.28
CA PRO A 176 -26.83 -24.15 -24.21
C PRO A 176 -26.24 -23.48 -25.46
N MET A 177 -26.96 -22.50 -26.03
CA MET A 177 -26.48 -21.73 -27.19
C MET A 177 -25.19 -20.97 -26.89
N VAL A 178 -25.10 -20.36 -25.69
CA VAL A 178 -23.91 -19.62 -25.26
C VAL A 178 -22.80 -20.60 -24.94
N ALA A 179 -23.07 -21.64 -24.15
CA ALA A 179 -22.12 -22.67 -23.75
C ALA A 179 -21.43 -23.32 -24.97
N ASN A 180 -22.16 -23.59 -26.05
CA ASN A 180 -21.59 -24.14 -27.28
C ASN A 180 -20.72 -23.15 -28.06
N SER A 181 -20.93 -21.84 -27.88
CA SER A 181 -20.13 -20.77 -28.48
C SER A 181 -18.92 -20.37 -27.64
N LEU A 182 -18.85 -20.82 -26.38
CA LEU A 182 -17.72 -20.57 -25.48
C LEU A 182 -16.48 -21.30 -26.01
N GLN A 183 -15.55 -20.54 -26.58
CA GLN A 183 -14.25 -21.05 -27.01
C GLN A 183 -13.39 -21.44 -25.79
N VAL A 184 -12.34 -22.24 -26.01
CA VAL A 184 -11.39 -22.70 -24.97
C VAL A 184 -10.74 -21.53 -24.18
N ASN A 185 -10.75 -20.31 -24.73
CA ASN A 185 -10.18 -19.11 -24.12
C ASN A 185 -11.08 -18.41 -23.06
N VAL A 186 -12.23 -18.98 -22.69
CA VAL A 186 -13.11 -18.37 -21.67
C VAL A 186 -12.44 -18.28 -20.30
N PHE A 187 -11.50 -19.17 -20.01
CA PHE A 187 -10.73 -19.15 -18.76
C PHE A 187 -9.56 -18.14 -18.76
N GLY A 188 -9.19 -17.57 -19.91
CA GLY A 188 -8.06 -16.64 -20.01
C GLY A 188 -8.28 -15.37 -19.19
N GLY A 189 -9.49 -14.80 -19.20
CA GLY A 189 -9.85 -13.61 -18.43
C GLY A 189 -9.68 -13.80 -16.91
N PRO A 190 -10.34 -14.81 -16.30
CA PRO A 190 -10.19 -15.13 -14.88
C PRO A 190 -8.74 -15.43 -14.48
N ILE A 191 -7.98 -16.18 -15.27
CA ILE A 191 -6.57 -16.50 -14.98
C ILE A 191 -5.73 -15.22 -14.90
N ILE A 192 -5.88 -14.32 -15.87
CA ILE A 192 -5.17 -13.03 -15.87
C ILE A 192 -5.57 -12.20 -14.64
N ALA A 193 -6.86 -12.17 -14.29
CA ALA A 193 -7.34 -11.45 -13.11
C ALA A 193 -6.72 -11.99 -11.82
N ILE A 194 -6.59 -13.31 -11.68
CA ILE A 194 -5.96 -13.97 -10.53
C ILE A 194 -4.46 -13.61 -10.47
N VAL A 195 -3.74 -13.69 -11.59
CA VAL A 195 -2.30 -13.33 -11.64
C VAL A 195 -2.10 -11.87 -11.25
N VAL A 196 -2.91 -10.97 -11.80
CA VAL A 196 -2.87 -9.54 -11.47
C VAL A 196 -3.15 -9.33 -9.98
N ALA A 197 -4.18 -9.98 -9.41
CA ALA A 197 -4.47 -9.88 -7.98
C ALA A 197 -3.33 -10.45 -7.12
N ALA A 198 -2.76 -11.59 -7.49
CA ALA A 198 -1.65 -12.23 -6.77
C ALA A 198 -0.40 -11.35 -6.72
N ILE A 199 -0.17 -10.50 -7.73
CA ILE A 199 0.93 -9.53 -7.73
C ILE A 199 0.59 -8.31 -6.87
N TRP A 200 -0.62 -7.75 -7.04
CA TRP A 200 -0.95 -6.45 -6.42
C TRP A 200 -1.40 -6.54 -4.96
N VAL A 201 -2.10 -7.61 -4.56
CA VAL A 201 -2.57 -7.79 -3.18
C VAL A 201 -1.41 -7.77 -2.16
N PRO A 202 -0.35 -8.58 -2.30
CA PRO A 202 0.78 -8.52 -1.35
C PRO A 202 1.50 -7.17 -1.41
N TYR A 203 1.56 -6.52 -2.58
CA TYR A 203 2.12 -5.18 -2.71
C TYR A 203 1.35 -4.15 -1.87
N PHE A 204 0.01 -4.17 -1.90
CA PHE A 204 -0.80 -3.24 -1.10
C PHE A 204 -0.73 -3.50 0.41
N LEU A 205 -0.53 -4.75 0.82
CA LEU A 205 -0.49 -5.14 2.24
C LEU A 205 0.89 -4.90 2.89
N TRP A 206 2.00 -5.14 2.18
CA TRP A 206 3.34 -5.11 2.77
C TRP A 206 4.24 -3.95 2.31
N SER A 207 3.86 -3.19 1.28
CA SER A 207 4.73 -2.11 0.77
C SER A 207 4.84 -0.94 1.74
N ARG A 208 6.07 -0.65 2.20
CA ARG A 208 6.40 0.54 3.01
C ARG A 208 6.00 1.85 2.32
N ARG A 209 5.98 1.89 0.98
CA ARG A 209 5.55 3.06 0.21
C ARG A 209 4.05 3.29 0.27
N VAL A 210 3.26 2.22 0.18
CA VAL A 210 1.79 2.31 0.30
C VAL A 210 1.43 2.80 1.71
N ALA A 211 2.04 2.22 2.74
CA ALA A 211 1.87 2.65 4.13
C ALA A 211 2.29 4.12 4.35
N GLY A 212 3.36 4.59 3.70
CA GLY A 212 3.81 5.99 3.79
C GLY A 212 3.01 6.99 2.94
N THR A 213 2.28 6.54 1.92
CA THR A 213 1.56 7.43 0.99
C THR A 213 0.09 7.59 1.36
N PHE A 214 -0.57 6.54 1.84
CA PHE A 214 -2.00 6.53 2.15
C PHE A 214 -2.24 6.72 3.65
N VAL A 215 -1.96 7.92 4.15
CA VAL A 215 -2.08 8.27 5.59
C VAL A 215 -3.25 9.23 5.90
N ASN A 216 -3.86 9.83 4.88
CA ASN A 216 -4.98 10.79 4.99
C ASN A 216 -6.36 10.14 5.15
#